data_AF-A0AAU6RKW9-F1
#
_entry.id   AF-A0AAU6RKW9-F1
#
_cell.length_a   1.000
_cell.length_b   1.000
_cell.length_c   1.000
_cell.angle_alpha   90.00
_cell.angle_beta   90.00
_cell.angle_gamma   90.00
#
_symmetry.space_group_name_H-M   'P 1'
#
loop_
_entity.id
_entity.type
_entity.pdbx_description
1 polymer ?
#
loop_
_entity_poly.entity_id
_entity_poly.type
_entity_poly.pdbx_seq_one_letter_code
_entity_poly.pdbx_strand_id
1 'polypeptide(L)'
;MNRDEMLMRLSQLEKDINQINESYDHLKTMVVELIEENVTLNLENDNLQMFIHEPKQEEAKVPKKHKVLQSKDNLAMLYAEGFHICPTDLFGKHRGGEGCIFCLNLLSDHK
;
A
#
# COMPACT_ATOMS: atom_id res chain seq x y z
N MET A 1 -3.07 5.94 -54.07
CA MET A 1 -2.36 5.12 -53.06
C MET A 1 -2.31 3.70 -53.59
N ASN A 2 -1.10 3.15 -53.69
CA ASN A 2 -0.89 1.78 -54.18
C ASN A 2 -1.09 0.78 -53.04
N ARG A 3 -1.41 -0.50 -53.34
CA ARG A 3 -1.65 -1.54 -52.32
C ARG A 3 -0.50 -1.66 -51.34
N ASP A 4 0.73 -1.64 -51.85
CA ASP A 4 1.93 -1.82 -51.03
C ASP A 4 2.20 -0.60 -50.12
N GLU A 5 1.77 0.60 -50.55
CA GLU A 5 1.84 1.81 -49.73
C GLU A 5 0.84 1.75 -48.56
N MET A 6 -0.36 1.21 -48.78
CA MET A 6 -1.34 0.98 -47.70
C MET A 6 -0.84 -0.06 -46.69
N LEU A 7 -0.22 -1.14 -47.15
CA LEU A 7 0.37 -2.16 -46.27
C LEU A 7 1.51 -1.59 -45.42
N MET A 8 2.40 -0.78 -46.00
CA MET A 8 3.44 -0.11 -45.24
C MET A 8 2.88 0.84 -44.18
N ARG A 9 1.84 1.62 -44.52
CA ARG A 9 1.18 2.51 -43.55
C ARG A 9 0.51 1.73 -42.41
N LEU A 10 -0.10 0.59 -42.72
CA LEU A 10 -0.71 -0.29 -41.73
C LEU A 10 0.36 -0.84 -40.76
N SER A 11 1.48 -1.34 -41.29
CA SER A 11 2.59 -1.84 -40.46
C SER A 11 3.24 -0.74 -39.62
N GLN A 12 3.34 0.49 -40.14
CA GLN A 12 3.84 1.61 -39.36
C GLN A 12 2.89 1.94 -38.20
N LEU A 13 1.58 2.00 -38.48
CA LEU A 13 0.57 2.27 -37.47
C LEU A 13 0.53 1.19 -36.37
N GLU A 14 0.71 -0.08 -36.75
CA GLU A 14 0.86 -1.18 -35.78
C GLU A 14 2.08 -0.97 -34.87
N LYS A 15 3.21 -0.57 -35.44
CA LYS A 15 4.42 -0.28 -34.66
C LYS A 15 4.22 0.90 -33.71
N ASP A 16 3.56 1.96 -34.17
CA ASP A 16 3.28 3.14 -33.36
C ASP A 16 2.34 2.80 -32.20
N ILE A 17 1.32 1.98 -32.43
CA ILE A 17 0.41 1.48 -31.37
C ILE A 17 1.19 0.69 -30.32
N ASN A 18 2.08 -0.21 -30.75
CA ASN A 18 2.88 -1.00 -29.81
C ASN A 18 3.78 -0.10 -28.96
N GLN A 19 4.41 0.91 -29.56
CA GLN A 19 5.23 1.87 -28.83
C GLN A 19 4.43 2.72 -27.84
N ILE A 20 3.19 3.08 -28.20
CA ILE A 20 2.27 3.78 -27.29
C ILE A 20 1.90 2.89 -26.11
N ASN A 21 1.61 1.61 -26.34
CA ASN A 21 1.28 0.67 -25.28
C ASN A 21 2.46 0.48 -24.31
N GLU A 22 3.69 0.36 -24.81
CA GLU A 22 4.89 0.29 -23.98
C GLU A 22 5.07 1.56 -23.13
N SER A 23 4.89 2.73 -23.75
CA SER A 23 4.93 4.01 -23.04
C SER A 23 3.85 4.11 -21.95
N TYR A 24 2.65 3.59 -22.24
CA TYR A 24 1.54 3.55 -21.29
C TYR A 24 1.84 2.66 -20.08
N ASP A 25 2.39 1.47 -20.31
CA ASP A 25 2.78 0.56 -19.23
C ASP A 25 3.89 1.16 -18.36
N HIS A 26 4.87 1.84 -18.96
CA HIS A 26 5.89 2.56 -18.20
C HIS A 26 5.26 3.68 -17.35
N LEU A 27 4.35 4.47 -17.92
CA LEU A 27 3.67 5.54 -17.19
C LEU A 27 2.87 4.99 -16.02
N LYS A 28 2.18 3.87 -16.22
CA LYS A 28 1.44 3.19 -15.15
C LYS A 28 2.35 2.80 -13.99
N THR A 29 3.52 2.23 -14.27
CA THR A 29 4.51 1.88 -13.23
C THR A 29 4.96 3.12 -12.45
N MET A 30 5.32 4.21 -13.16
CA MET A 30 5.73 5.46 -12.50
C MET A 30 4.63 6.05 -11.62
N VAL A 31 3.37 5.96 -12.06
CA VAL A 31 2.22 6.44 -11.27
C VAL A 31 2.06 5.63 -9.98
N VAL A 32 2.23 4.31 -10.04
CA VAL A 32 2.17 3.46 -8.85
C VAL A 32 3.28 3.83 -7.87
N GLU A 33 4.52 3.94 -8.34
CA GLU A 33 5.67 4.33 -7.52
C GLU A 33 5.46 5.69 -6.86
N LEU A 34 4.95 6.67 -7.60
CA LEU A 34 4.67 8.01 -7.08
C LEU A 34 3.56 8.01 -6.01
N ILE A 35 2.53 7.17 -6.18
CA ILE A 35 1.46 7.01 -5.19
C ILE A 35 2.02 6.38 -3.91
N GLU A 36 2.85 5.34 -4.03
CA GLU A 36 3.49 4.69 -2.88
C GLU A 36 4.41 5.65 -2.11
N GLU A 37 5.21 6.44 -2.83
CA GLU A 37 6.04 7.48 -2.23
C GLU A 37 5.19 8.54 -1.53
N ASN A 38 4.09 8.99 -2.16
CA ASN A 38 3.20 9.99 -1.58
C ASN A 38 2.54 9.49 -0.28
N VAL A 39 2.07 8.24 -0.25
CA VAL A 39 1.53 7.60 0.96
C VAL A 39 2.58 7.55 2.05
N THR A 40 3.81 7.17 1.73
CA THR A 40 4.93 7.11 2.67
C THR A 40 5.23 8.49 3.26
N LEU A 41 5.33 9.51 2.42
CA LEU A 41 5.58 10.88 2.85
C LEU A 41 4.46 11.45 3.71
N ASN A 42 3.19 11.13 3.39
CA ASN A 42 2.06 11.57 4.21
C ASN A 42 2.13 10.95 5.61
N LEU A 43 2.45 9.66 5.71
CA LEU A 43 2.65 8.99 7.00
C LEU A 43 3.79 9.63 7.80
N GLU A 44 4.92 9.96 7.14
CA GLU A 44 6.02 10.66 7.80
C GLU A 44 5.62 12.06 8.27
N ASN A 45 4.88 12.80 7.46
CA ASN A 45 4.40 14.13 7.82
C ASN A 45 3.44 14.07 9.02
N ASP A 46 2.50 13.13 9.03
CA ASP A 46 1.58 12.90 10.15
C ASP A 46 2.36 12.55 11.43
N ASN A 47 3.36 11.67 11.34
CA ASN A 47 4.24 11.33 12.46
C ASN A 47 5.01 12.56 12.98
N LEU A 48 5.59 13.37 12.09
CA LEU A 48 6.31 14.59 12.47
C LEU A 48 5.39 15.62 13.12
N GLN A 49 4.17 15.79 12.60
CA GLN A 49 3.17 16.65 13.21
C GLN A 49 2.80 16.19 14.61
N MET A 50 2.71 14.87 14.86
CA MET A 50 2.49 14.35 16.22
C MET A 50 3.63 14.75 17.17
N PHE A 51 4.89 14.61 16.76
CA PHE A 51 6.03 15.00 17.61
C PHE A 51 6.13 16.52 17.85
N ILE A 52 5.71 17.34 16.88
CA ILE A 52 5.73 18.81 17.01
C ILE A 52 4.54 19.31 17.86
N HIS A 53 3.38 18.65 17.76
CA HIS A 53 2.18 19.02 18.50
C HIS A 53 2.03 18.32 19.85
N GLU A 54 2.90 17.37 20.23
CA GLU A 54 3.06 16.95 21.63
C GLU A 54 3.62 18.16 22.41
N PRO A 55 2.78 18.85 23.21
CA PRO A 55 3.30 19.91 24.04
C PRO A 55 4.14 19.25 25.14
N LYS A 56 5.33 19.80 25.39
CA LYS A 56 5.97 19.67 26.70
C LYS A 56 5.02 20.25 27.74
N GLN A 57 4.10 19.45 28.27
CA GLN A 57 3.27 19.83 29.41
C GLN A 57 3.33 18.74 30.47
N GLU A 58 3.94 19.17 31.57
CA GLU A 58 3.96 18.60 32.89
C GLU A 58 2.53 18.20 33.35
N GLU A 59 2.47 17.10 34.09
CA GLU A 59 1.53 16.84 35.18
C GLU A 59 0.08 17.38 35.06
N ALA A 60 -0.84 16.59 34.49
CA ALA A 60 -2.20 16.42 35.04
C ALA A 60 -3.03 15.38 34.27
N LYS A 61 -3.31 14.26 34.97
CA LYS A 61 -4.52 13.42 34.92
C LYS A 61 -5.41 13.53 33.66
N VAL A 62 -5.25 12.59 32.72
CA VAL A 62 -6.24 11.57 32.26
C VAL A 62 -5.61 10.87 31.04
N PRO A 63 -5.30 9.56 31.06
CA PRO A 63 -4.60 8.93 29.96
C PRO A 63 -5.61 8.49 28.91
N LYS A 64 -6.03 9.39 28.00
CA LYS A 64 -6.40 8.93 26.65
C LYS A 64 -5.11 8.75 25.86
N LYS A 65 -4.44 7.65 26.19
CA LYS A 65 -3.36 7.08 25.41
C LYS A 65 -3.91 6.76 24.01
N HIS A 66 -3.81 7.70 23.07
CA HIS A 66 -3.40 7.30 21.72
C HIS A 66 -1.91 6.95 21.82
N LYS A 67 -1.66 5.82 22.51
CA LYS A 67 -0.41 5.09 22.33
C LYS A 67 -0.32 4.88 20.83
N VAL A 68 0.80 5.27 20.23
CA VAL A 68 1.33 4.57 19.07
C VAL A 68 1.05 3.10 19.32
N LEU A 69 0.00 2.57 18.67
CA LEU A 69 -0.39 1.18 18.82
C LEU A 69 0.91 0.42 18.53
N GLN A 70 1.38 -0.35 19.51
CA GLN A 70 2.61 -1.10 19.30
C GLN A 70 2.40 -1.88 17.99
N SER A 71 3.44 -2.11 17.19
CA SER A 71 3.29 -2.76 15.88
C SER A 71 2.37 -4.00 15.91
N LYS A 72 2.31 -4.72 17.04
CA LYS A 72 1.36 -5.79 17.34
C LYS A 72 -0.10 -5.39 17.46
N ASP A 73 -0.42 -4.28 18.12
CA ASP A 73 -1.79 -3.82 18.27
C ASP A 73 -2.39 -3.39 16.93
N ASN A 74 -1.57 -2.80 16.03
CA ASN A 74 -1.98 -2.53 14.65
C ASN A 74 -2.25 -3.82 13.86
N LEU A 75 -1.39 -4.83 14.00
CA LEU A 75 -1.62 -6.15 13.38
C LEU A 75 -2.88 -6.83 13.94
N ALA A 76 -3.13 -6.70 15.24
CA ALA A 76 -4.35 -7.22 15.87
C ALA A 76 -5.61 -6.51 15.34
N MET A 77 -5.54 -5.20 15.10
CA MET A 77 -6.62 -4.42 14.51
C MET A 77 -6.92 -4.86 13.07
N LEU A 78 -5.90 -4.98 12.22
CA LEU A 78 -6.05 -5.49 10.85
C LEU A 78 -6.64 -6.92 10.81
N TYR A 79 -6.23 -7.78 11.76
CA TYR A 79 -6.81 -9.11 11.90
C TYR A 79 -8.30 -9.06 12.28
N ALA A 80 -8.69 -8.15 13.17
CA ALA A 80 -10.08 -7.97 13.61
C ALA A 80 -10.99 -7.41 12.51
N GLU A 81 -10.43 -6.57 11.63
CA GLU A 81 -11.10 -6.06 10.43
C GLU A 81 -11.25 -7.13 9.34
N GLY A 82 -10.68 -8.32 9.53
CA GLY A 82 -10.83 -9.46 8.65
C GLY A 82 -9.70 -9.60 7.62
N PHE A 83 -8.58 -8.91 7.79
CA PHE A 83 -7.43 -9.07 6.90
C PHE A 83 -6.44 -10.11 7.42
N HIS A 84 -5.71 -10.73 6.49
CA HIS A 84 -4.57 -11.59 6.80
C HIS A 84 -3.34 -10.76 7.17
N ILE A 85 -2.68 -11.15 8.25
CA ILE A 85 -1.44 -10.54 8.75
C ILE A 85 -0.23 -11.48 8.68
N CYS A 86 -0.42 -12.69 8.16
CA CYS A 86 0.63 -13.68 8.02
C CYS A 86 1.58 -13.35 6.85
N PRO A 87 2.91 -13.55 7.00
CA PRO A 87 3.91 -13.21 5.98
C PRO A 87 3.87 -14.09 4.71
N THR A 88 2.96 -15.06 4.63
CA THR A 88 2.65 -15.81 3.40
C THR A 88 1.97 -14.89 2.36
N ASP A 89 1.74 -15.39 1.14
CA ASP A 89 1.15 -14.67 -0.02
C ASP A 89 -0.27 -14.10 0.16
N LEU A 90 -0.80 -14.14 1.38
CA LEU A 90 -2.12 -13.68 1.74
C LEU A 90 -2.10 -12.39 2.55
N PHE A 91 -0.93 -11.82 2.92
CA PHE A 91 -0.87 -10.57 3.67
C PHE A 91 -1.74 -9.47 3.03
N GLY A 92 -2.60 -8.84 3.83
CA GLY A 92 -3.52 -7.79 3.39
C GLY A 92 -4.76 -8.26 2.61
N LYS A 93 -4.93 -9.57 2.34
CA LYS A 93 -6.15 -10.10 1.71
C LYS A 93 -7.27 -10.29 2.74
N HIS A 94 -8.52 -10.13 2.30
CA HIS A 94 -9.70 -10.33 3.14
C HIS A 94 -9.97 -11.82 3.39
N ARG A 95 -10.24 -12.19 4.64
CA ARG A 95 -10.38 -13.57 5.15
C ARG A 95 -11.77 -14.16 4.95
N GLY A 96 -12.75 -13.35 4.55
CA GLY A 96 -14.12 -13.81 4.30
C GLY A 96 -14.83 -14.42 5.52
N GLY A 97 -14.29 -14.23 6.73
CA GLY A 97 -14.83 -14.76 7.99
C GLY A 97 -14.13 -16.01 8.55
N GLU A 98 -13.18 -16.62 7.85
CA GLU A 98 -12.47 -17.81 8.35
C GLU A 98 -11.25 -17.47 9.24
N GLY A 99 -11.06 -18.26 10.30
CA GLY A 99 -9.92 -18.22 11.22
C GLY A 99 -8.60 -18.61 10.53
N CYS A 100 -7.63 -17.70 10.38
CA CYS A 100 -6.30 -18.07 9.87
C CYS A 100 -5.35 -18.45 11.01
N ILE A 101 -4.93 -19.73 11.05
CA ILE A 101 -4.03 -20.28 12.09
C ILE A 101 -2.67 -19.56 12.10
N PHE A 102 -2.12 -19.24 10.93
CA PHE A 102 -0.85 -18.53 10.83
C PHE A 102 -0.91 -17.10 11.40
N CYS A 103 -2.03 -16.41 11.20
CA CYS A 103 -2.25 -15.08 11.77
C CYS A 103 -2.41 -15.14 13.30
N LEU A 104 -3.07 -16.18 13.82
CA LEU A 104 -3.21 -16.41 15.26
C LEU A 104 -1.86 -16.68 15.92
N ASN A 105 -1.01 -17.50 15.30
CA ASN A 105 0.34 -17.79 15.79
C ASN A 105 1.17 -16.50 15.91
N LEU A 106 1.13 -15.65 14.88
CA LEU A 106 1.83 -14.36 14.88
C LEU A 106 1.38 -13.45 16.05
N LEU A 107 0.11 -13.50 16.43
CA LEU A 107 -0.43 -12.75 17.56
C LEU A 107 -0.12 -13.42 18.91
N SER A 108 0.06 -14.74 18.96
CA SER A 108 0.31 -15.50 20.19
C SER A 108 1.79 -15.70 20.55
N ASP A 109 2.73 -15.53 19.62
CA ASP A 109 4.16 -15.90 19.75
C ASP A 109 5.01 -15.01 20.69
N HIS A 110 4.42 -14.43 21.74
CA HIS A 110 5.18 -13.76 22.80
C HIS A 110 4.62 -14.03 24.20
N LYS A 111 4.67 -15.29 24.62
CA LYS A 111 4.86 -15.64 26.03
C LYS A 111 6.25 -16.21 26.25
#